data_AF-A0A8D8AYA0-F1
#
_entry.id   AF-A0A8D8AYA0-F1
#
_cell.length_a   1.000
_cell.length_b   1.000
_cell.length_c   1.000
_cell.angle_alpha   90.00
_cell.angle_beta   90.00
_cell.angle_gamma   90.00
#
_symmetry.space_group_name_H-M   'P 1'
#
loop_
_entity.id
_entity.type
_entity.pdbx_description
1 polymer ?
#
loop_
_entity_poly.entity_id
_entity_poly.type
_entity_poly.pdbx_seq_one_letter_code
_entity_poly.pdbx_strand_id
1 'polypeptide(L)'
;FGRAEINKQLIRLARASDILVACDDVYNLLYYSVGKPGEGSGVCPPKRLFAYDIEDLGSDGWQGNVISNGSFSKILSPGIRLGWMECPPRCLELFRARFVVIL
;
A
#
# COMPACT_ATOMS: atom_id res chain seq x y z
N PHE A 1 -18.32 -10.78 3.33
CA PHE A 1 -16.95 -11.02 3.83
C PHE A 1 -16.35 -9.70 4.29
N GLY A 2 -15.60 -9.69 5.41
CA GLY A 2 -14.92 -8.48 5.89
C GLY A 2 -13.74 -8.13 4.98
N ARG A 3 -13.49 -6.82 4.75
CA ARG A 3 -12.44 -6.32 3.85
C ARG A 3 -11.04 -6.85 4.20
N ALA A 4 -10.75 -7.00 5.50
CA ALA A 4 -9.49 -7.55 5.97
C ALA A 4 -9.26 -9.00 5.54
N GLU A 5 -10.31 -9.83 5.52
CA GLU A 5 -10.21 -11.22 5.09
C GLU A 5 -9.97 -11.32 3.58
N ILE A 6 -10.65 -10.48 2.79
CA ILE A 6 -10.45 -10.39 1.34
C ILE A 6 -8.99 -10.02 1.02
N ASN A 7 -8.43 -9.03 1.72
CA ASN A 7 -7.05 -8.60 1.53
C ASN A 7 -6.04 -9.72 1.85
N LYS A 8 -6.24 -10.46 2.94
CA LYS A 8 -5.41 -11.61 3.30
C LYS A 8 -5.48 -12.73 2.25
N GLN A 9 -6.67 -13.03 1.75
CA GLN A 9 -6.86 -14.02 0.69
C GLN A 9 -6.18 -13.59 -0.62
N LEU A 10 -6.28 -12.31 -0.98
CA LEU A 10 -5.61 -11.75 -2.15
C LEU A 10 -4.08 -11.89 -2.05
N ILE A 11 -3.50 -11.61 -0.88
CA ILE A 11 -2.05 -11.77 -0.66
C ILE A 11 -1.64 -13.24 -0.77
N ARG A 12 -2.40 -14.16 -0.17
CA ARG A 12 -2.13 -15.60 -0.31
C ARG A 12 -2.14 -16.04 -1.77
N LEU A 13 -3.11 -15.57 -2.56
CA LEU A 13 -3.19 -15.85 -3.99
C LEU A 13 -1.99 -15.27 -4.76
N ALA A 14 -1.65 -14.01 -4.48
CA ALA A 14 -0.53 -13.33 -5.11
C ALA A 14 0.80 -14.06 -4.85
N ARG A 15 1.00 -14.56 -3.63
CA ARG A 15 2.17 -15.38 -3.27
C ARG A 15 2.16 -16.74 -3.95
N ALA A 16 1.03 -17.44 -3.94
CA ALA A 16 0.91 -18.77 -4.52
C ALA A 16 1.10 -18.79 -6.05
N SER A 17 0.77 -17.68 -6.73
CA SER A 17 0.89 -17.54 -8.19
C SER A 17 2.07 -16.66 -8.63
N ASP A 18 2.91 -16.21 -7.68
CA ASP A 18 3.99 -15.23 -7.90
C ASP A 18 3.58 -14.00 -8.74
N ILE A 19 2.42 -13.42 -8.40
CA ILE A 19 1.89 -12.21 -9.03
C ILE A 19 2.31 -11.00 -8.20
N LEU A 20 2.72 -9.93 -8.88
CA LEU A 20 2.97 -8.63 -8.27
C LEU A 20 1.71 -7.76 -8.33
N VAL A 21 1.27 -7.26 -7.18
CA VAL A 21 0.09 -6.39 -7.05
C VAL A 21 0.54 -4.95 -6.84
N ALA A 22 0.24 -4.08 -7.80
CA ALA A 22 0.47 -2.64 -7.67
C ALA A 22 -0.80 -1.93 -7.17
N CYS A 23 -0.71 -1.26 -6.03
CA CYS A 23 -1.81 -0.53 -5.40
C CYS A 23 -1.64 0.97 -5.63
N ASP A 24 -2.68 1.63 -6.15
CA ASP A 24 -2.74 3.08 -6.26
C ASP A 24 -3.33 3.69 -4.97
N ASP A 25 -2.46 3.94 -4.01
CA ASP A 25 -2.79 4.21 -2.61
C ASP A 25 -2.92 5.73 -2.30
N VAL A 26 -3.26 6.54 -3.31
CA VAL A 26 -3.27 8.02 -3.28
C VAL A 26 -4.38 8.65 -2.43
N TYR A 27 -5.42 7.90 -2.06
CA TYR A 27 -6.55 8.39 -1.26
C TYR A 27 -6.58 7.86 0.17
N ASN A 28 -5.61 7.04 0.59
CA ASN A 28 -5.64 6.45 1.94
C ASN A 28 -5.59 7.48 3.06
N LEU A 29 -4.98 8.65 2.81
CA LEU A 29 -4.92 9.76 3.74
C LEU A 29 -6.22 10.59 3.79
N LEU A 30 -7.12 10.42 2.81
CA LEU A 30 -8.42 11.10 2.73
C LEU A 30 -9.54 10.22 3.28
N TYR A 31 -9.33 9.69 4.49
CA TYR A 31 -10.33 8.91 5.19
C TYR A 31 -11.27 9.83 5.99
N TYR A 32 -12.55 9.84 5.62
CA TYR A 32 -13.58 10.59 6.33
C TYR A 32 -14.39 9.63 7.20
N SER A 33 -14.38 9.87 8.51
CA SER A 33 -15.24 9.13 9.42
C SER A 33 -16.71 9.48 9.18
N VAL A 34 -17.56 8.46 9.06
CA VAL A 34 -19.01 8.64 9.08
C VAL A 34 -19.44 8.72 10.56
N GLY A 35 -19.25 9.87 11.18
CA GLY A 35 -19.58 10.14 12.59
C GLY A 35 -19.95 11.61 12.80
N LYS A 36 -20.67 11.92 13.88
CA LYS A 36 -21.08 13.30 14.19
C LYS A 36 -19.83 14.18 14.38
N PRO A 37 -19.82 15.44 13.90
CA PRO A 37 -18.74 16.37 14.20
C PRO A 37 -18.56 16.52 15.72
N GLY A 38 -17.34 16.29 16.23
CA GLY A 38 -17.01 16.42 17.65
C GLY A 38 -16.95 15.10 18.45
N GLU A 39 -17.53 14.03 17.92
CA GLU A 39 -17.23 12.67 18.40
C GLU A 39 -16.08 12.16 17.54
N GLY A 40 -14.86 12.16 18.09
CA GLY A 40 -13.74 11.51 17.44
C GLY A 40 -14.15 10.06 17.18
N SER A 41 -14.47 9.72 15.92
CA SER A 41 -14.79 8.34 15.62
C SER A 41 -13.52 7.57 15.93
N GLY A 42 -13.54 6.65 16.89
CA GLY A 42 -12.42 5.75 17.16
C GLY A 42 -12.12 4.79 16.00
N VAL A 43 -12.59 5.11 14.79
CA VAL A 43 -12.46 4.31 13.59
C VAL A 43 -11.18 4.75 12.88
N CYS A 44 -10.14 3.94 13.02
CA CYS A 44 -8.92 4.10 12.26
C CYS A 44 -9.17 3.86 10.77
N PRO A 45 -8.43 4.54 9.87
CA PRO A 45 -8.49 4.23 8.45
C PRO A 45 -8.18 2.76 8.20
N PRO A 46 -8.81 2.14 7.18
CA PRO A 46 -8.55 0.74 6.85
C PRO A 46 -7.07 0.56 6.49
N LYS A 47 -6.49 -0.56 6.93
CA LYS A 47 -5.13 -0.93 6.55
C LYS A 47 -5.01 -1.07 5.03
N ARG A 48 -3.91 -0.55 4.47
CA ARG A 48 -3.53 -0.72 3.06
C ARG A 48 -3.16 -2.16 2.78
N LEU A 49 -3.27 -2.60 1.53
CA LEU A 49 -2.90 -3.97 1.15
C LEU A 49 -1.42 -4.24 1.46
N PHE A 50 -0.55 -3.25 1.22
CA PHE A 50 0.88 -3.33 1.53
C PHE A 50 1.15 -3.66 3.01
N ALA A 51 0.34 -3.11 3.93
CA ALA A 51 0.49 -3.35 5.37
C ALA A 51 0.24 -4.81 5.74
N TYR A 52 -0.67 -5.50 5.05
CA TYR A 52 -0.92 -6.93 5.27
C TYR A 52 0.20 -7.80 4.67
N ASP A 53 0.87 -7.33 3.61
CA ASP A 53 1.95 -8.12 3.00
C ASP A 53 3.22 -8.08 3.87
N ILE A 54 3.56 -6.92 4.43
CA ILE A 54 4.73 -6.76 5.31
C ILE A 54 4.51 -7.30 6.73
N GLU A 55 3.28 -7.63 7.12
CA GLU A 55 3.00 -8.30 8.42
C GLU A 55 3.75 -9.64 8.53
N ASP A 56 4.02 -10.30 7.40
CA ASP A 56 4.75 -11.56 7.33
C ASP A 56 6.26 -11.38 7.04
N LEU A 57 6.78 -10.15 7.13
CA LEU A 57 8.19 -9.86 6.91
C LEU A 57 9.05 -10.66 7.89
N GLY A 58 9.99 -11.44 7.34
CA GLY A 58 10.87 -12.32 8.13
C GLY A 58 10.34 -13.74 8.35
N SER A 59 9.14 -14.08 7.83
CA SER A 59 8.73 -15.48 7.71
C SER A 59 9.52 -16.21 6.61
N ASP A 60 9.72 -17.51 6.79
CA ASP A 60 10.35 -18.36 5.79
C ASP A 60 9.55 -18.29 4.47
N GLY A 61 10.19 -17.79 3.42
CA GLY A 61 9.60 -17.68 2.09
C GLY A 61 8.87 -16.36 1.77
N TRP A 62 8.95 -15.35 2.64
CA TRP A 62 8.43 -14.02 2.30
C TRP A 62 9.27 -13.35 1.20
N GLN A 63 8.64 -13.04 0.07
CA GLN A 63 9.27 -12.30 -1.04
C GLN A 63 8.69 -10.89 -1.22
N GLY A 64 7.51 -10.64 -0.65
CA GLY A 64 6.69 -9.45 -0.83
C GLY A 64 6.10 -9.35 -2.24
N ASN A 65 4.78 -9.37 -2.34
CA ASN A 65 4.03 -9.37 -3.61
C ASN A 65 3.21 -8.10 -3.81
N VAL A 66 3.32 -7.11 -2.92
CA VAL A 66 2.55 -5.87 -3.01
C VAL A 66 3.47 -4.65 -3.12
N ILE A 67 3.14 -3.74 -4.04
CA ILE A 67 3.72 -2.41 -4.15
C ILE A 67 2.63 -1.38 -3.87
N SER A 68 2.91 -0.37 -3.07
CA SER A 68 2.02 0.76 -2.79
C SER A 68 2.56 2.04 -3.43
N ASN A 69 1.77 2.66 -4.31
CA ASN A 69 2.06 3.94 -4.95
C ASN A 69 1.36 5.09 -4.22
N GLY A 70 2.14 6.07 -3.75
CA GLY A 70 1.66 7.30 -3.12
C GLY A 70 1.91 8.54 -3.99
N SER A 71 1.08 9.57 -3.81
CA SER A 71 1.23 10.84 -4.51
C SER A 71 0.78 12.02 -3.67
N PHE A 72 1.49 13.15 -3.80
CA PHE A 72 1.06 14.43 -3.23
C PHE A 72 -0.02 15.14 -4.06
N SER A 73 -0.37 14.62 -5.24
CA SER A 73 -1.31 15.27 -6.17
C SER A 73 -2.69 15.55 -5.58
N LYS A 74 -3.12 14.73 -4.61
CA LYS A 74 -4.45 14.79 -3.98
C LYS A 74 -4.44 15.42 -2.59
N ILE A 75 -3.25 15.72 -2.06
CA ILE A 75 -3.04 16.21 -0.69
C ILE A 75 -2.49 17.63 -0.72
N LEU A 76 -1.54 17.91 -1.62
CA LEU A 76 -0.90 19.22 -1.76
C LEU A 76 -1.30 19.89 -3.08
N SER A 77 -0.79 19.38 -4.20
CA SER A 77 -1.09 19.92 -5.53
C SER A 77 -0.58 18.98 -6.63
N PRO A 78 -1.32 18.79 -7.74
CA PRO A 78 -0.85 18.04 -8.89
C PRO A 78 0.37 18.65 -9.59
N GLY A 79 0.70 19.92 -9.32
CA GLY A 79 1.83 20.64 -9.91
C GLY A 79 3.21 20.33 -9.30
N ILE A 80 3.25 19.72 -8.11
CA ILE A 80 4.51 19.40 -7.41
C ILE A 80 5.21 18.19 -8.06
N ARG A 81 4.44 17.33 -8.76
CA ARG A 81 4.95 16.13 -9.46
C ARG A 81 5.76 15.17 -8.58
N LEU A 82 5.44 15.16 -7.29
CA LEU A 82 6.10 14.38 -6.24
C LEU A 82 5.21 13.22 -5.77
N GLY A 83 5.80 12.07 -5.53
CA GLY A 83 5.18 10.85 -5.04
C GLY A 83 6.19 9.93 -4.37
N TRP A 84 5.74 8.74 -3.99
CA TRP A 84 6.64 7.74 -3.44
C TRP A 84 6.13 6.35 -3.74
N MET A 85 7.02 5.37 -3.62
CA MET A 85 6.67 3.97 -3.79
C MET A 85 7.20 3.17 -2.60
N GLU A 86 6.30 2.45 -1.95
CA GLU A 86 6.63 1.44 -0.94
C GLU A 86 6.62 0.08 -1.63
N CYS A 87 7.76 -0.60 -1.63
CA CYS A 87 7.92 -1.87 -2.35
C CYS A 87 8.82 -2.85 -1.57
N PRO A 88 8.70 -4.17 -1.84
CA PRO A 88 9.56 -5.19 -1.26
C PRO A 88 11.01 -5.04 -1.74
N PRO A 89 12.01 -5.51 -0.98
CA PRO A 89 13.43 -5.40 -1.35
C PRO A 89 13.74 -5.86 -2.78
N ARG A 90 13.14 -6.97 -3.23
CA ARG A 90 13.33 -7.50 -4.60
C ARG A 90 12.94 -6.50 -5.68
N CYS A 91 11.88 -5.72 -5.47
CA CYS A 91 11.43 -4.70 -6.40
C CYS A 91 12.32 -3.45 -6.31
N LEU A 92 12.71 -3.07 -5.08
CA LEU A 92 13.58 -1.92 -4.85
C LEU A 92 14.93 -2.07 -5.55
N GLU A 93 15.55 -3.26 -5.48
CA GLU A 93 16.80 -3.56 -6.17
C GLU A 93 16.69 -3.38 -7.69
N LEU A 94 15.60 -3.88 -8.29
CA LEU A 94 15.32 -3.73 -9.71
C LEU A 94 15.12 -2.26 -10.10
N PHE A 95 14.40 -1.47 -9.31
CA PHE A 95 14.18 -0.06 -9.59
C PHE A 95 15.45 0.77 -9.47
N ARG A 96 16.28 0.50 -8.45
CA ARG A 96 17.58 1.15 -8.27
C ARG A 96 18.52 0.86 -9.43
N ALA A 97 18.53 -0.37 -9.94
CA ALA A 97 19.35 -0.75 -11.09
C ALA A 97 18.91 -0.07 -12.40
N ARG A 98 17.67 0.46 -12.47
CA ARG A 98 17.07 1.02 -13.69
C ARG A 98 16.96 2.55 -13.67
N PHE A 99 17.66 3.24 -12.76
CA PHE A 99 17.59 4.71 -12.58
C PHE A 99 16.15 5.24 -12.40
N VAL A 100 15.25 4.44 -11.81
CA VAL A 100 13.92 4.92 -11.44
C VAL A 100 14.09 5.75 -10.16
N VAL A 101 14.10 7.07 -10.33
CA VAL A 101 14.07 8.02 -9.21
C VAL A 101 12.65 8.01 -8.65
N ILE A 102 12.53 7.66 -7.37
CA ILE A 102 11.32 7.93 -6.59
C ILE A 102 11.20 9.45 -6.57
N LEU A 103 10.21 9.98 -7.32
CA LEU A 103 10.07 11.40 -7.62
C LEU A 103 9.64 12.21 -6.43
#